data_AF-A0A1Z8PYL4-F1
#
_entry.id   AF-A0A1Z8PYL4-F1
#
_cell.length_a   1.000
_cell.length_b   1.000
_cell.length_c   1.000
_cell.angle_alpha   90.00
_cell.angle_beta   90.00
_cell.angle_gamma   90.00
#
_symmetry.space_group_name_H-M   'P 1'
#
loop_
_entity.id
_entity.type
_entity.pdbx_description
1 polymer ?
#
loop_
_entity_poly.entity_id
_entity_poly.type
_entity_poly.pdbx_seq_one_letter_code
_entity_poly.pdbx_strand_id
1 'polypeptide(L)'
;MLWAVLALSTAIFWGAGYAISEKIMHTGMSPTVFLLLLCIISLPIYATFSVLDGSFLRSIELLSADNFKLGWLCLGACMIFVLGNLFIFEAISLKDATHANILEITYPIFTILFTYIFFKNVHLDWTTALGGILILCGTALIIYKGA
;
A
#
# COMPACT_ATOMS: atom_id res chain seq x y z
N MET A 1 -20.60 0.97 6.51
CA MET A 1 -19.71 0.68 7.66
C MET A 1 -18.72 -0.45 7.39
N LEU A 2 -19.07 -1.54 6.67
CA LEU A 2 -18.15 -2.65 6.41
C LEU A 2 -16.80 -2.22 5.78
N TRP A 3 -16.81 -1.30 4.81
CA TRP A 3 -15.58 -0.79 4.19
C TRP A 3 -14.61 -0.17 5.21
N ALA A 4 -15.13 0.53 6.23
CA ALA A 4 -14.32 1.17 7.27
C ALA A 4 -13.72 0.14 8.22
N VAL A 5 -14.48 -0.94 8.52
CA VAL A 5 -13.96 -2.06 9.30
C VAL A 5 -12.82 -2.74 8.56
N LEU A 6 -12.98 -3.04 7.27
CA LEU A 6 -11.94 -3.65 6.46
C LEU A 6 -10.69 -2.76 6.35
N ALA A 7 -10.87 -1.46 6.11
CA ALA A 7 -9.76 -0.50 6.06
C ALA A 7 -9.01 -0.40 7.41
N LEU A 8 -9.73 -0.42 8.53
CA LEU A 8 -9.12 -0.45 9.85
C LEU A 8 -8.38 -1.77 10.10
N SER A 9 -8.96 -2.91 9.70
CA SER A 9 -8.29 -4.21 9.77
C SER A 9 -7.00 -4.20 8.95
N THR A 10 -7.00 -3.59 7.77
CA THR A 10 -5.79 -3.41 6.96
C THR A 10 -4.69 -2.68 7.74
N ALA A 11 -5.00 -1.58 8.44
CA ALA A 11 -4.02 -0.87 9.26
C ALA A 11 -3.45 -1.75 10.38
N ILE A 12 -4.27 -2.60 11.01
CA ILE A 12 -3.83 -3.55 12.04
C ILE A 12 -2.84 -4.56 11.46
N PHE A 13 -3.20 -5.19 10.34
CA PHE A 13 -2.36 -6.22 9.71
C PHE A 13 -1.05 -5.64 9.13
N TRP A 14 -1.08 -4.46 8.52
CA TRP A 14 0.14 -3.78 8.07
C TRP A 14 1.06 -3.43 9.25
N GLY A 15 0.52 -2.88 10.34
CA GLY A 15 1.31 -2.56 11.53
C GLY A 15 1.98 -3.80 12.13
N ALA A 16 1.24 -4.91 12.27
CA ALA A 16 1.80 -6.17 12.75
C ALA A 16 2.86 -6.74 11.79
N GLY A 17 2.58 -6.73 10.49
CA GLY A 17 3.50 -7.18 9.45
C GLY A 17 4.81 -6.40 9.45
N TYR A 18 4.75 -5.07 9.55
CA TYR A 18 5.93 -4.21 9.61
C TYR A 18 6.76 -4.46 10.86
N ALA A 19 6.14 -4.55 12.04
CA ALA A 19 6.84 -4.83 13.30
C ALA A 19 7.59 -6.17 13.27
N ILE A 20 6.97 -7.22 12.70
CA ILE A 20 7.64 -8.52 12.52
C ILE A 20 8.76 -8.43 11.47
N SER A 21 8.50 -7.74 10.36
CA SER A 21 9.46 -7.60 9.27
C SER A 21 10.72 -6.84 9.69
N GLU A 22 10.63 -5.85 10.57
CA GLU A 22 11.79 -5.13 11.13
C GLU A 22 12.77 -6.12 11.77
N LYS A 23 12.25 -7.02 12.61
CA LYS A 23 13.06 -8.04 13.26
C LYS A 23 13.75 -8.95 12.24
N ILE A 24 13.07 -9.28 11.14
CA ILE A 24 13.62 -10.09 10.05
C ILE A 24 14.70 -9.31 9.29
N MET A 25 14.44 -8.05 8.90
CA MET A 25 15.39 -7.22 8.17
C MET A 25 16.69 -7.04 8.96
N HIS A 26 16.60 -6.85 10.27
CA HIS A 26 17.75 -6.66 11.15
C HIS A 26 18.54 -7.96 11.43
N THR A 27 18.12 -9.11 10.87
CA THR A 27 18.96 -10.32 10.80
C THR A 27 19.97 -10.29 9.64
N GLY A 28 19.87 -9.30 8.75
CA GLY A 28 20.65 -9.22 7.50
C GLY A 28 19.95 -9.85 6.29
N MET A 29 18.68 -10.25 6.42
CA MET A 29 17.88 -10.70 5.27
C MET A 29 17.65 -9.53 4.30
N SER A 30 17.87 -9.77 3.01
CA SER A 30 17.59 -8.77 1.98
C SER A 30 16.08 -8.50 1.87
N PRO A 31 15.64 -7.22 1.80
CA PRO A 31 14.24 -6.85 1.55
C PRO A 31 13.67 -7.50 0.29
N THR A 32 14.45 -7.60 -0.78
CA THR A 32 14.02 -8.24 -2.03
C THR A 32 13.74 -9.73 -1.87
N VAL A 33 14.56 -10.44 -1.09
CA VAL A 33 14.36 -11.88 -0.80
C VAL A 33 13.09 -12.07 0.04
N PHE A 34 12.87 -11.22 1.04
CA PHE A 34 11.64 -11.23 1.83
C PHE A 34 10.40 -10.98 0.97
N LEU A 35 10.46 -10.01 0.06
CA LEU A 35 9.37 -9.72 -0.87
C LEU A 35 9.10 -10.85 -1.84
N LEU A 36 10.13 -11.56 -2.31
CA LEU A 36 9.94 -12.77 -3.13
C LEU A 36 9.19 -13.85 -2.35
N LEU A 37 9.54 -14.10 -1.09
CA LEU A 37 8.82 -15.04 -0.23
C LEU A 37 7.37 -14.60 0.00
N LEU A 38 7.14 -13.30 0.22
CA LEU A 38 5.81 -12.73 0.35
C LEU A 38 4.97 -12.98 -0.90
N CYS A 39 5.53 -12.79 -2.10
CA CYS A 39 4.86 -13.09 -3.36
C CYS A 39 4.55 -14.57 -3.56
N ILE A 40 5.48 -15.47 -3.19
CA ILE A 40 5.26 -16.92 -3.26
C ILE A 40 4.10 -17.35 -2.36
N ILE A 41 3.98 -16.76 -1.17
CA ILE A 41 2.91 -17.07 -0.22
C ILE A 41 1.58 -16.41 -0.64
N SER A 42 1.61 -15.16 -1.09
CA SER A 42 0.40 -14.40 -1.40
C SER A 42 -0.30 -14.89 -2.67
N LEU A 43 0.44 -15.33 -3.68
CA LEU A 43 -0.10 -15.83 -4.94
C LEU A 43 -1.15 -16.95 -4.76
N PRO A 44 -0.86 -18.09 -4.10
CA PRO A 44 -1.85 -19.15 -3.93
C PRO A 44 -3.04 -18.72 -3.05
N ILE A 45 -2.83 -17.83 -2.08
CA ILE A 45 -3.90 -17.31 -1.23
C ILE A 45 -4.87 -16.48 -2.09
N TYR A 46 -4.36 -15.48 -2.81
CA TYR A 46 -5.19 -14.62 -3.66
C TYR A 46 -5.82 -15.40 -4.81
N ALA A 47 -5.10 -16.34 -5.42
CA ALA A 47 -5.65 -17.23 -6.44
C ALA A 47 -6.85 -18.03 -5.88
N THR A 48 -6.69 -18.64 -4.70
CA THR A 48 -7.77 -19.41 -4.05
C THR A 48 -9.01 -18.55 -3.80
N PHE A 49 -8.86 -17.38 -3.18
CA PHE A 49 -10.00 -16.49 -2.92
C PHE A 49 -10.68 -16.03 -4.21
N SER A 50 -9.90 -15.66 -5.24
CA SER A 50 -10.44 -15.20 -6.52
C SER A 50 -11.18 -16.29 -7.32
N VAL A 51 -10.83 -17.55 -7.10
CA VAL A 51 -11.54 -18.69 -7.70
C VAL A 51 -12.81 -18.99 -6.92
N LEU A 52 -12.75 -18.98 -5.59
CA LEU A 52 -13.89 -19.28 -4.71
C LEU A 52 -15.02 -18.24 -4.83
N ASP A 53 -14.69 -16.97 -5.04
CA ASP A 53 -15.68 -15.90 -5.23
C ASP A 53 -16.10 -15.71 -6.71
N GLY A 54 -15.56 -16.54 -7.62
CA GLY A 54 -15.85 -16.50 -9.06
C GLY A 54 -15.31 -15.26 -9.78
N SER A 55 -14.49 -14.43 -9.13
CA SER A 55 -13.99 -13.19 -9.71
C SER A 55 -12.83 -13.39 -10.68
N PHE A 56 -12.10 -14.52 -10.62
CA PHE A 56 -10.88 -14.74 -11.38
C PHE A 56 -11.10 -14.63 -12.90
N LEU A 57 -11.91 -15.53 -13.48
CA LEU A 57 -12.17 -15.55 -14.92
C LEU A 57 -12.80 -14.24 -15.40
N ARG A 58 -13.78 -13.72 -14.65
CA ARG A 58 -14.42 -12.43 -14.93
C ARG A 58 -13.41 -11.29 -15.01
N SER A 59 -12.43 -11.26 -14.09
CA SER A 59 -11.43 -10.20 -14.05
C SER A 59 -10.41 -10.32 -15.18
N ILE A 60 -10.04 -11.55 -15.58
CA ILE A 60 -9.18 -11.78 -16.74
C ILE A 60 -9.88 -11.39 -18.04
N GLU A 61 -11.17 -11.69 -18.19
CA GLU A 61 -11.97 -11.26 -19.34
C GLU A 61 -12.06 -9.72 -19.43
N LEU A 62 -12.17 -9.03 -18.29
CA LEU A 62 -12.13 -7.56 -18.25
C LEU A 62 -10.79 -6.99 -18.72
N LEU A 63 -9.70 -7.75 -18.60
CA LEU A 63 -8.35 -7.36 -19.05
C LEU A 63 -8.04 -7.84 -20.48
N SER A 64 -9.02 -8.41 -21.19
CA SER A 64 -8.86 -8.87 -22.57
C SER A 64 -8.56 -7.72 -23.55
N ALA A 65 -8.20 -8.08 -24.79
CA ALA A 65 -7.75 -7.14 -25.82
C ALA A 65 -8.73 -5.99 -26.08
N ASP A 66 -10.04 -6.22 -25.90
CA ASP A 66 -11.08 -5.21 -26.08
C ASP A 66 -10.99 -4.07 -25.05
N ASN A 67 -10.33 -4.31 -23.91
CA ASN A 67 -10.11 -3.35 -22.83
C ASN A 67 -8.62 -3.06 -22.60
N PHE A 68 -7.82 -2.99 -23.67
CA PHE A 68 -6.37 -2.79 -23.61
C PHE A 68 -5.90 -1.67 -22.67
N LYS A 69 -6.64 -0.54 -22.60
CA LYS A 69 -6.33 0.57 -21.68
C LYS A 69 -6.45 0.16 -20.21
N LEU A 70 -7.45 -0.64 -19.84
CA LEU A 70 -7.62 -1.14 -18.49
C LEU A 70 -6.49 -2.11 -18.12
N GLY A 71 -6.06 -2.94 -19.08
CA GLY A 71 -4.87 -3.79 -18.96
C GLY A 71 -3.62 -3.00 -18.56
N TRP A 72 -3.32 -1.91 -19.27
CA TRP A 72 -2.17 -1.05 -18.95
C TRP A 72 -2.31 -0.31 -17.63
N LEU A 73 -3.52 0.18 -17.30
CA LEU A 73 -3.76 0.81 -16.00
C LEU A 73 -3.54 -0.18 -14.85
N CYS A 74 -4.02 -1.42 -14.99
CA CYS A 74 -3.82 -2.49 -14.03
C CYS A 74 -2.33 -2.83 -13.89
N LEU A 75 -1.61 -3.04 -14.99
CA LEU A 75 -0.18 -3.32 -14.98
C LEU A 75 0.61 -2.17 -14.34
N GLY A 76 0.31 -0.92 -14.71
CA GLY A 76 0.95 0.26 -14.13
C GLY A 76 0.71 0.37 -12.62
N ALA A 77 -0.52 0.12 -12.17
CA ALA A 77 -0.83 0.10 -10.74
C ALA A 77 -0.05 -0.99 -10.00
N CYS A 78 -0.04 -2.23 -10.52
CA CYS A 78 0.73 -3.33 -9.94
C CYS A 78 2.23 -2.99 -9.83
N MET A 79 2.82 -2.39 -10.86
CA MET A 79 4.23 -1.96 -10.83
C MET A 79 4.50 -0.90 -9.75
N ILE A 80 3.61 0.09 -9.60
CA ILE A 80 3.73 1.11 -8.55
C ILE A 80 3.64 0.47 -7.16
N PHE A 81 2.72 -0.48 -6.95
CA PHE A 81 2.62 -1.22 -5.68
C PHE A 81 3.86 -2.06 -5.38
N VAL A 82 4.46 -2.69 -6.38
CA VAL A 82 5.72 -3.44 -6.23
C VAL A 82 6.86 -2.50 -5.80
N LEU A 83 6.97 -1.32 -6.43
CA LEU A 83 7.98 -0.32 -6.04
C LEU A 83 7.73 0.25 -4.64
N GLY A 84 6.46 0.51 -4.29
CA GLY A 84 6.09 0.94 -2.95
C GLY A 84 6.51 -0.06 -1.88
N ASN A 85 6.23 -1.35 -2.10
CA ASN A 85 6.68 -2.43 -1.23
C ASN A 85 8.21 -2.47 -1.11
N LEU A 86 8.94 -2.38 -2.23
CA LEU A 86 10.39 -2.34 -2.19
C LEU A 86 10.91 -1.19 -1.31
N PHE A 87 10.40 0.03 -1.53
CA PHE A 87 10.88 1.20 -0.80
C PHE A 87 10.55 1.16 0.70
N ILE A 88 9.37 0.67 1.10
CA ILE A 88 9.06 0.59 2.52
C ILE A 88 9.93 -0.44 3.23
N PHE A 89 10.14 -1.64 2.67
CA PHE A 89 10.98 -2.64 3.34
C PHE A 89 12.46 -2.27 3.32
N GLU A 90 12.94 -1.59 2.28
CA GLU A 90 14.28 -0.96 2.30
C GLU A 90 14.37 0.09 3.42
N ALA A 91 13.40 1.01 3.53
CA ALA A 91 13.38 2.00 4.60
C ALA A 91 13.35 1.39 6.01
N ILE A 92 12.58 0.31 6.20
CA ILE A 92 12.55 -0.46 7.45
C ILE A 92 13.95 -1.04 7.75
N SER A 93 14.61 -1.64 6.76
CA SER A 93 15.94 -2.22 6.94
C SER A 93 17.03 -1.19 7.26
N LEU A 94 16.86 0.06 6.84
CA LEU A 94 17.80 1.16 7.07
C LEU A 94 17.62 1.83 8.44
N LYS A 95 16.41 1.77 9.04
CA LYS A 95 16.11 2.45 10.29
C LYS A 95 15.31 1.58 11.25
N ASP A 96 13.99 1.60 11.14
CA ASP A 96 13.04 0.79 11.93
C ASP A 96 11.63 0.92 11.32
N ALA A 97 10.73 0.00 11.67
CA ALA A 97 9.37 0.00 11.14
C ALA A 97 8.50 1.14 11.66
N THR A 98 8.78 1.65 12.85
CA THR A 98 7.99 2.72 13.46
C THR A 98 8.14 4.00 12.65
N HIS A 99 9.37 4.46 12.44
CA HIS A 99 9.64 5.69 11.70
C HIS A 99 9.30 5.58 10.22
N ALA A 100 9.60 4.44 9.59
CA ALA A 100 9.31 4.23 8.17
C ALA A 100 7.79 4.31 7.92
N ASN A 101 6.97 3.60 8.71
CA ASN A 101 5.52 3.57 8.54
C ASN A 101 4.85 4.91 8.92
N ILE A 102 5.35 5.62 9.95
CA ILE A 102 4.82 6.96 10.30
C ILE A 102 4.97 7.94 9.14
N LEU A 103 6.10 7.90 8.42
CA LEU A 103 6.29 8.70 7.23
C LEU A 103 5.43 8.19 6.06
N GLU A 104 5.32 6.87 5.89
CA GLU A 104 4.49 6.23 4.88
C GLU A 104 3.02 6.64 4.97
N ILE A 105 2.46 6.75 6.19
CA ILE A 105 1.06 7.16 6.46
C ILE A 105 0.69 8.54 5.89
N THR A 106 1.63 9.31 5.36
CA THR A 106 1.36 10.52 4.57
C THR A 106 0.78 10.22 3.18
N TYR A 107 0.75 8.96 2.73
CA TYR A 107 0.20 8.54 1.43
C TYR A 107 -1.22 9.05 1.09
N PRO A 108 -2.18 9.25 2.02
CA PRO A 108 -3.51 9.75 1.69
C PRO A 108 -3.47 11.10 0.94
N ILE A 109 -2.47 11.94 1.24
CA ILE A 109 -2.26 13.23 0.57
C ILE A 109 -1.88 12.99 -0.90
N PHE A 110 -0.96 12.06 -1.14
CA PHE A 110 -0.56 11.65 -2.48
C PHE A 110 -1.71 10.95 -3.22
N THR A 111 -2.54 10.16 -2.54
CA THR A 111 -3.74 9.54 -3.13
C THR A 111 -4.72 10.60 -3.63
N ILE A 112 -5.01 11.63 -2.83
CA ILE A 112 -5.88 12.75 -3.25
C ILE A 112 -5.27 13.49 -4.45
N LEU A 113 -3.97 13.80 -4.37
CA LEU A 113 -3.25 14.49 -5.44
C LEU A 113 -3.27 13.69 -6.76
N PHE A 114 -2.95 12.39 -6.73
CA PHE A 114 -2.90 11.58 -7.93
C PHE A 114 -4.29 11.27 -8.48
N THR A 115 -5.31 11.14 -7.62
CA THR A 115 -6.70 11.00 -8.09
C THR A 115 -7.16 12.28 -8.79
N TYR A 116 -6.76 13.45 -8.29
CA TYR A 116 -6.97 14.73 -8.99
C TYR A 116 -6.25 14.78 -10.33
N ILE A 117 -4.97 14.41 -10.38
CA ILE A 117 -4.14 14.49 -11.58
C ILE A 117 -4.66 13.54 -12.66
N PHE A 118 -4.88 12.26 -12.33
CA PHE A 118 -5.17 11.20 -13.29
C PHE A 118 -6.64 11.13 -13.70
N PHE A 119 -7.56 11.33 -12.75
CA PHE A 119 -8.98 11.06 -12.99
C PHE A 119 -9.86 12.30 -12.94
N LYS A 120 -9.32 13.46 -12.53
CA LYS A 120 -10.07 14.72 -12.36
C LYS A 120 -11.28 14.60 -11.43
N ASN A 121 -11.38 13.49 -10.68
CA ASN A 121 -12.47 13.17 -9.78
C ASN A 121 -12.02 13.44 -8.37
N VAL A 122 -12.46 14.54 -7.75
CA VAL A 122 -12.16 14.74 -6.34
C VAL A 122 -13.27 15.46 -5.62
N HIS A 123 -13.60 14.95 -4.43
CA HIS A 123 -14.23 15.69 -3.36
C HIS A 123 -13.16 16.52 -2.63
N LEU A 124 -12.42 17.38 -3.35
CA LEU A 124 -11.34 18.18 -2.77
C LEU A 124 -11.99 19.41 -2.14
N ASP A 125 -12.53 19.22 -0.96
CA ASP A 125 -13.08 20.30 -0.14
C ASP A 125 -12.05 20.79 0.88
N TRP A 126 -12.35 21.94 1.48
CA TRP A 126 -11.47 22.56 2.47
C TRP A 126 -11.23 21.66 3.70
N THR A 127 -12.20 20.81 4.05
CA THR A 127 -12.10 19.86 5.15
C THR A 127 -11.09 18.75 4.87
N THR A 128 -11.05 18.24 3.64
CA THR A 128 -10.09 17.24 3.19
C THR A 128 -8.67 17.81 3.18
N ALA A 129 -8.51 19.06 2.74
CA ALA A 129 -7.23 19.76 2.79
C ALA A 129 -6.72 19.95 4.24
N LEU A 130 -7.61 20.38 5.15
CA LEU A 130 -7.29 20.51 6.57
C LEU A 130 -6.88 19.17 7.20
N GLY A 131 -7.61 18.09 6.88
CA GLY A 131 -7.26 16.74 7.31
C GLY A 131 -5.87 16.31 6.84
N GLY A 132 -5.53 16.59 5.58
CA GLY A 132 -4.18 16.33 5.04
C GLY A 132 -3.08 17.09 5.78
N ILE A 133 -3.30 18.36 6.12
CA ILE A 133 -2.35 19.15 6.93
C ILE A 133 -2.18 18.52 8.31
N LEU A 134 -3.27 18.09 8.95
CA LEU A 134 -3.21 17.46 10.27
C LEU A 134 -2.44 16.13 10.25
N ILE A 135 -2.57 15.34 9.18
CA ILE A 135 -1.75 14.13 8.98
C ILE A 135 -0.27 14.48 8.94
N LEU A 136 0.13 15.48 8.13
CA LEU A 136 1.54 15.91 8.05
C LEU A 136 2.07 16.40 9.39
N CYS A 137 1.30 17.23 10.09
CA CYS A 137 1.68 17.74 11.40
C CYS A 137 1.85 16.59 12.41
N GLY A 138 0.92 15.63 12.43
CA GLY A 138 1.00 14.44 13.27
C GLY A 138 2.25 13.60 12.99
N THR A 139 2.49 13.28 11.72
CA THR A 139 3.70 12.57 11.27
C THR A 139 4.97 13.31 11.67
N ALA A 140 5.05 14.62 11.42
CA ALA A 140 6.22 15.44 11.73
C ALA A 140 6.51 15.48 13.24
N LEU A 141 5.48 15.60 14.09
CA LEU A 141 5.63 15.60 15.54
C LEU A 141 6.21 14.29 16.07
N ILE A 142 5.76 13.15 15.54
CA ILE A 142 6.25 11.85 16.00
C ILE A 142 7.70 11.63 15.53
N ILE A 143 8.01 11.97 14.27
CA ILE A 143 9.38 11.86 13.75
C ILE A 143 10.34 12.79 14.50
N TYR A 144 9.94 14.03 14.78
CA TYR A 144 10.79 15.00 15.50
C TYR A 144 11.08 14.57 16.94
N LYS A 145 10.13 13.92 17.61
CA LYS A 145 10.33 13.41 18.98
C LYS A 145 11.09 12.07 19.03
N GLY A 146 11.06 11.30 17.93
CA GLY A 146 11.71 10.00 17.80
C GLY A 146 13.11 10.01 17.15
N ALA A 147 13.57 11.17 16.67
CA ALA A 147 14.95 11.42 16.22
C ALA A 147 15.84 11.83 17.41
#